data_AF-A0A196S9P8-F1
#
_entry.id   AF-A0A196S9P8-F1
#
_cell.length_a   1.000
_cell.length_b   1.000
_cell.length_c   1.000
_cell.angle_alpha   90.00
_cell.angle_beta   90.00
_cell.angle_gamma   90.00
#
_symmetry.space_group_name_H-M   'P 1'
#
loop_
_entity.id
_entity.type
_entity.pdbx_description
1 polymer ?
#
loop_
_entity_poly.entity_id
_entity_poly.type
_entity_poly.pdbx_seq_one_letter_code
_entity_poly.pdbx_strand_id
1 'polypeptide(L)'
;YCLSIRRVVIGKKVFTQVKTVTIANLPAIEEVTIEEGALPSVEVLNMEDTPSVKKVSIAPGSLEVCETLVMVNVAIKADSVKDVLKVSKECLKSLKKVTVSSDDTMMELVEDLKEKLEKEVEVEVVVPTTAVPTVIPTTAPAQPTTITPVTPTTVAPIQPTTAAPVTEEPTTTAPTTVAPTTMAPTTLPPTTAAPTEAPTTIPPTPTPEPWFPIYDPYILGDNCNYEKQSTCYWDVVKDDDVTRLYLAVRDAYPTKALAHTRVLALSGMTSLSLELFHESLSKQVKNEAPIDTYFYSDVLLSRSLNRELIPRLMELLQYTYPSRLVFIQGTFKREGFKTMLDWMIANANSTYFKNLKYFQVSEHNIQSCVNASNTQALMTAILSDLK
;
A
#
# COMPACT_ATOMS: atom_id res chain seq x y z
N TYR A 1 1.75 0.62 -8.77
CA TYR A 1 2.16 0.10 -10.10
C TYR A 1 3.62 0.41 -10.36
N CYS A 2 4.51 -0.56 -10.18
CA CYS A 2 5.93 -0.37 -10.43
C CYS A 2 6.26 -0.70 -11.90
N LEU A 3 6.35 0.32 -12.75
CA LEU A 3 6.50 0.14 -14.21
C LEU A 3 7.96 -0.08 -14.66
N SER A 4 8.94 -0.06 -13.76
CA SER A 4 10.37 0.01 -14.13
C SER A 4 11.26 -1.06 -13.51
N ILE A 5 10.75 -1.89 -12.59
CA ILE A 5 11.54 -3.02 -12.07
C ILE A 5 11.78 -4.00 -13.21
N ARG A 6 13.05 -4.20 -13.53
CA ARG A 6 13.50 -5.17 -14.55
C ARG A 6 14.04 -6.46 -13.94
N ARG A 7 14.55 -6.40 -12.71
CA ARG A 7 15.18 -7.54 -12.04
C ARG A 7 14.80 -7.59 -10.57
N VAL A 8 14.41 -8.76 -10.10
CA VAL A 8 14.22 -9.07 -8.68
C VAL A 8 15.18 -10.20 -8.31
N VAL A 9 15.93 -10.01 -7.23
CA VAL A 9 16.81 -11.04 -6.65
C VAL A 9 16.42 -11.23 -5.19
N ILE A 10 16.01 -12.44 -4.84
CA ILE A 10 15.73 -12.87 -3.47
C ILE A 10 16.98 -13.58 -2.97
N GLY A 11 17.72 -12.88 -2.10
CA GLY A 11 19.01 -13.36 -1.60
C GLY A 11 18.90 -14.48 -0.58
N LYS A 12 20.04 -15.12 -0.30
CA LYS A 12 20.16 -16.20 0.70
C LYS A 12 19.69 -15.76 2.09
N LYS A 13 19.04 -16.67 2.84
CA LYS A 13 18.61 -16.49 4.24
C LYS A 13 17.63 -15.32 4.50
N VAL A 14 17.02 -14.77 3.45
CA VAL A 14 15.97 -13.75 3.59
C VAL A 14 14.61 -14.44 3.62
N PHE A 15 13.64 -13.85 4.35
CA PHE A 15 12.25 -14.32 4.42
C PHE A 15 12.08 -15.77 4.93
N THR A 16 12.82 -16.14 5.98
CA THR A 16 12.86 -17.51 6.53
C THR A 16 11.53 -18.01 7.12
N GLN A 17 10.60 -17.11 7.45
CA GLN A 17 9.30 -17.45 8.06
C GLN A 17 8.10 -17.07 7.16
N VAL A 18 8.36 -16.64 5.93
CA VAL A 18 7.28 -16.24 5.01
C VAL A 18 6.62 -17.48 4.42
N LYS A 19 5.29 -17.51 4.42
CA LYS A 19 4.47 -18.61 3.86
C LYS A 19 4.05 -18.39 2.42
N THR A 20 3.87 -17.14 2.02
CA THR A 20 3.38 -16.79 0.68
C THR A 20 4.24 -15.67 0.11
N VAL A 21 4.67 -15.84 -1.14
CA VAL A 21 5.39 -14.81 -1.90
C VAL A 21 4.61 -14.52 -3.17
N THR A 22 4.29 -13.25 -3.41
CA THR A 22 3.57 -12.81 -4.60
C THR A 22 4.39 -11.77 -5.34
N ILE A 23 4.67 -12.04 -6.62
CA ILE A 23 5.31 -11.12 -7.57
C ILE A 23 4.24 -10.74 -8.58
N ALA A 24 3.55 -9.63 -8.34
CA ALA A 24 2.42 -9.21 -9.16
C ALA A 24 2.54 -7.79 -9.70
N ASN A 25 1.87 -7.51 -10.82
CA ASN A 25 1.73 -6.16 -11.40
C ASN A 25 3.07 -5.49 -11.76
N LEU A 26 4.00 -6.27 -12.34
CA LEU A 26 5.32 -5.80 -12.78
C LEU A 26 5.44 -5.92 -14.30
N PRO A 27 4.90 -4.97 -15.08
CA PRO A 27 4.85 -5.10 -16.55
C PRO A 27 6.21 -5.07 -17.24
N ALA A 28 7.25 -4.55 -16.58
CA ALA A 28 8.60 -4.43 -17.13
C ALA A 28 9.60 -5.43 -16.54
N ILE A 29 9.16 -6.37 -15.68
CA ILE A 29 10.09 -7.33 -15.07
C ILE A 29 10.59 -8.33 -16.11
N GLU A 30 11.91 -8.48 -16.18
CA GLU A 30 12.60 -9.35 -17.12
C GLU A 30 13.25 -10.55 -16.42
N GLU A 31 13.74 -10.37 -15.19
CA GLU A 31 14.44 -11.44 -14.47
C GLU A 31 14.00 -11.56 -13.01
N VAL A 32 13.65 -12.78 -12.59
CA VAL A 32 13.42 -13.16 -11.20
C VAL A 32 14.48 -14.18 -10.81
N THR A 33 15.23 -13.93 -9.75
CA THR A 33 16.24 -14.86 -9.23
C THR A 33 15.98 -15.13 -7.76
N ILE A 34 15.90 -16.40 -7.39
CA ILE A 34 15.80 -16.90 -6.03
C ILE A 34 17.12 -17.63 -5.76
N GLU A 35 17.94 -17.04 -4.89
CA GLU A 35 19.25 -17.59 -4.55
C GLU A 35 19.15 -18.80 -3.63
N GLU A 36 20.24 -19.57 -3.58
CA GLU A 36 20.34 -20.84 -2.87
C GLU A 36 19.89 -20.74 -1.40
N GLY A 37 18.97 -21.61 -1.00
CA GLY A 37 18.44 -21.67 0.37
C GLY A 37 17.49 -20.51 0.73
N ALA A 38 17.03 -19.72 -0.24
CA ALA A 38 16.04 -18.68 0.01
C ALA A 38 14.63 -19.28 0.13
N LEU A 39 13.76 -18.61 0.89
CA LEU A 39 12.34 -18.97 1.03
C LEU A 39 12.08 -20.41 1.54
N PRO A 40 12.70 -20.83 2.66
CA PRO A 40 12.60 -22.22 3.14
C PRO A 40 11.20 -22.60 3.65
N SER A 41 10.38 -21.62 4.06
CA SER A 41 9.06 -21.83 4.66
C SER A 41 7.88 -21.46 3.74
N VAL A 42 8.16 -21.11 2.48
CA VAL A 42 7.12 -20.65 1.55
C VAL A 42 6.36 -21.85 1.02
N GLU A 43 5.05 -21.84 1.25
CA GLU A 43 4.07 -22.84 0.81
C GLU A 43 3.47 -22.46 -0.55
N VAL A 44 3.39 -21.16 -0.87
CA VAL A 44 2.76 -20.65 -2.10
C VAL A 44 3.62 -19.55 -2.75
N LEU A 45 3.95 -19.73 -4.03
CA LEU A 45 4.61 -18.72 -4.86
C LEU A 45 3.67 -18.28 -5.99
N ASN A 46 3.30 -17.01 -6.01
CA ASN A 46 2.47 -16.41 -7.05
C ASN A 46 3.27 -15.46 -7.93
N MET A 47 3.07 -15.58 -9.24
CA MET A 47 3.52 -14.65 -10.27
C MET A 47 2.32 -14.29 -11.14
N GLU A 48 1.90 -13.03 -11.07
CA GLU A 48 0.65 -12.56 -11.71
C GLU A 48 0.90 -11.24 -12.45
N ASP A 49 0.39 -11.08 -13.67
CA ASP A 49 0.51 -9.82 -14.44
C ASP A 49 1.98 -9.36 -14.60
N THR A 50 2.84 -10.29 -15.05
CA THR A 50 4.24 -10.02 -15.37
C THR A 50 4.56 -10.34 -16.85
N PRO A 51 4.02 -9.56 -17.81
CA PRO A 51 4.06 -9.85 -19.25
C PRO A 51 5.42 -9.58 -19.94
N SER A 52 6.53 -9.48 -19.21
CA SER A 52 7.85 -9.23 -19.79
C SER A 52 8.95 -10.16 -19.29
N VAL A 53 8.60 -11.20 -18.54
CA VAL A 53 9.57 -12.10 -17.94
C VAL A 53 10.35 -12.83 -19.04
N LYS A 54 11.68 -12.78 -18.93
CA LYS A 54 12.59 -13.51 -19.80
C LYS A 54 13.23 -14.68 -19.08
N LYS A 55 13.38 -14.57 -17.75
CA LYS A 55 14.09 -15.56 -16.95
C LYS A 55 13.59 -15.59 -15.50
N VAL A 56 13.31 -16.78 -15.01
CA VAL A 56 13.02 -17.12 -13.61
C VAL A 56 14.04 -18.18 -13.20
N SER A 57 14.90 -17.86 -12.25
CA SER A 57 15.94 -18.76 -11.76
C SER A 57 15.68 -19.10 -10.31
N ILE A 58 15.56 -20.38 -10.00
CA ILE A 58 15.39 -20.88 -8.63
C ILE A 58 16.56 -21.79 -8.33
N ALA A 59 17.47 -21.32 -7.48
CA ALA A 59 18.65 -22.06 -7.10
C ALA A 59 18.31 -23.20 -6.13
N PRO A 60 19.15 -24.26 -6.08
CA PRO A 60 18.97 -25.41 -5.19
C PRO A 60 18.69 -25.05 -3.72
N GLY A 61 17.91 -25.89 -3.04
CA GLY A 61 17.56 -25.70 -1.62
C GLY A 61 16.57 -24.58 -1.35
N SER A 62 16.02 -23.96 -2.40
CA SER A 62 15.00 -22.90 -2.28
C SER A 62 13.59 -23.46 -2.46
N LEU A 63 12.61 -22.86 -1.77
CA LEU A 63 11.19 -23.23 -1.89
C LEU A 63 10.90 -24.71 -1.63
N GLU A 64 11.61 -25.35 -0.68
CA GLU A 64 11.50 -26.80 -0.46
C GLU A 64 10.08 -27.24 -0.04
N VAL A 65 9.38 -26.39 0.72
CA VAL A 65 8.01 -26.65 1.21
C VAL A 65 6.92 -26.04 0.31
N CYS A 66 7.28 -25.47 -0.84
CA CYS A 66 6.31 -24.84 -1.74
C CYS A 66 5.39 -25.89 -2.34
N GLU A 67 4.09 -25.79 -2.07
CA GLU A 67 3.08 -26.73 -2.53
C GLU A 67 2.36 -26.23 -3.78
N THR A 68 2.25 -24.92 -3.95
CA THR A 68 1.53 -24.29 -5.07
C THR A 68 2.37 -23.22 -5.76
N LEU A 69 2.50 -23.34 -7.09
CA LEU A 69 3.10 -22.34 -7.96
C LEU A 69 2.03 -21.75 -8.88
N VAL A 70 1.81 -20.44 -8.84
CA VAL A 70 0.87 -19.74 -9.71
C VAL A 70 1.65 -18.88 -10.69
N MET A 71 1.41 -19.05 -11.99
CA MET A 71 2.00 -18.25 -13.06
C MET A 71 0.90 -17.82 -14.04
N VAL A 72 0.29 -16.66 -13.79
CA VAL A 72 -0.84 -16.14 -14.57
C VAL A 72 -0.43 -14.84 -15.26
N ASN A 73 -0.71 -14.74 -16.56
CA ASN A 73 -0.32 -13.58 -17.39
C ASN A 73 1.21 -13.30 -17.32
N VAL A 74 1.99 -14.37 -17.28
CA VAL A 74 3.46 -14.34 -17.37
C VAL A 74 3.82 -14.58 -18.82
N ALA A 75 4.43 -13.60 -19.47
CA ALA A 75 4.84 -13.77 -20.88
C ALA A 75 6.22 -14.40 -20.96
N ILE A 76 6.43 -15.21 -21.99
CA ILE A 76 7.72 -15.78 -22.38
C ILE A 76 8.29 -14.92 -23.51
N LYS A 77 9.28 -14.08 -23.20
CA LYS A 77 10.02 -13.27 -24.20
C LYS A 77 11.42 -13.81 -24.51
N ALA A 78 11.68 -15.08 -24.17
CA ALA A 78 12.94 -15.76 -24.47
C ALA A 78 12.89 -16.48 -25.83
N ASP A 79 14.04 -16.74 -26.43
CA ASP A 79 14.15 -17.45 -27.72
C ASP A 79 13.66 -18.92 -27.63
N SER A 80 13.56 -19.47 -26.41
CA SER A 80 13.08 -20.81 -26.10
C SER A 80 12.39 -20.83 -24.73
N VAL A 81 11.28 -21.55 -24.60
CA VAL A 81 10.56 -21.77 -23.32
C VAL A 81 11.47 -22.42 -22.28
N LYS A 82 12.39 -23.31 -22.70
CA LYS A 82 13.34 -24.00 -21.82
C LYS A 82 14.33 -23.08 -21.11
N ASP A 83 14.57 -21.89 -21.66
CA ASP A 83 15.48 -20.90 -21.08
C ASP A 83 14.81 -19.97 -20.07
N VAL A 84 13.47 -19.95 -20.05
CA VAL A 84 12.69 -19.09 -19.15
C VAL A 84 12.83 -19.56 -17.72
N LEU A 85 12.64 -20.85 -17.45
CA LEU A 85 12.61 -21.37 -16.09
C LEU A 85 13.85 -22.21 -15.77
N LYS A 86 14.79 -21.64 -15.03
CA LYS A 86 15.99 -22.33 -14.56
C LYS A 86 15.76 -22.87 -13.17
N VAL A 87 15.33 -24.12 -13.10
CA VAL A 87 15.13 -24.90 -11.86
C VAL A 87 15.90 -26.21 -11.92
N SER A 88 16.06 -26.86 -10.76
CA SER A 88 16.62 -28.20 -10.64
C SER A 88 15.74 -29.03 -9.70
N LYS A 89 15.92 -30.35 -9.70
CA LYS A 89 15.27 -31.30 -8.77
C LYS A 89 15.45 -31.00 -7.27
N GLU A 90 16.43 -30.16 -6.92
CA GLU A 90 16.68 -29.73 -5.54
C GLU A 90 15.82 -28.53 -5.12
N CYS A 91 15.03 -27.97 -6.04
CA CYS A 91 14.07 -26.91 -5.82
C CYS A 91 12.64 -27.49 -5.73
N LEU A 92 11.69 -26.78 -5.10
CA LEU A 92 10.24 -27.07 -5.22
C LEU A 92 9.84 -28.52 -4.84
N LYS A 93 10.54 -29.15 -3.88
CA LYS A 93 10.38 -30.58 -3.52
C LYS A 93 8.93 -30.96 -3.19
N SER A 94 8.23 -30.07 -2.49
CA SER A 94 6.84 -30.29 -2.04
C SER A 94 5.79 -29.84 -3.05
N LEU A 95 6.16 -29.43 -4.26
CA LEU A 95 5.22 -28.87 -5.24
C LEU A 95 4.18 -29.92 -5.65
N LYS A 96 2.91 -29.57 -5.50
CA LYS A 96 1.77 -30.44 -5.82
C LYS A 96 0.97 -29.88 -6.98
N LYS A 97 0.78 -28.55 -6.99
CA LYS A 97 -0.12 -27.85 -7.89
C LYS A 97 0.57 -26.71 -8.62
N VAL A 98 0.29 -26.59 -9.91
CA VAL A 98 0.71 -25.46 -10.74
C VAL A 98 -0.52 -24.86 -11.40
N THR A 99 -0.73 -23.56 -11.21
CA THR A 99 -1.83 -22.83 -11.84
C THR A 99 -1.27 -21.92 -12.92
N VAL A 100 -1.73 -22.08 -14.17
CA VAL A 100 -1.24 -21.30 -15.33
C VAL A 100 -2.36 -20.68 -16.15
N SER A 101 -2.04 -19.63 -16.89
CA SER A 101 -2.94 -19.09 -17.92
C SER A 101 -3.17 -20.09 -19.06
N SER A 102 -4.37 -20.04 -19.65
CA SER A 102 -4.74 -20.79 -20.86
C SER A 102 -3.99 -20.29 -22.11
N ASP A 103 -2.69 -20.57 -22.20
CA ASP A 103 -1.82 -20.27 -23.34
C ASP A 103 -0.93 -21.50 -23.64
N ASP A 104 -0.77 -21.86 -24.92
CA ASP A 104 0.02 -23.03 -25.35
C ASP A 104 1.46 -22.95 -24.86
N THR A 105 2.03 -21.74 -24.77
CA THR A 105 3.40 -21.53 -24.29
C THR A 105 3.55 -21.79 -22.78
N MET A 106 2.49 -21.53 -22.02
CA MET A 106 2.47 -21.81 -20.58
C MET A 106 2.31 -23.30 -20.31
N MET A 107 1.59 -24.02 -21.16
CA MET A 107 1.52 -25.49 -21.10
C MET A 107 2.89 -26.12 -21.40
N GLU A 108 3.61 -25.62 -22.41
CA GLU A 108 5.00 -26.04 -22.68
C GLU A 108 5.93 -25.77 -21.50
N LEU A 109 5.78 -24.61 -20.83
CA LEU A 109 6.56 -24.28 -19.63
C LEU A 109 6.29 -25.25 -18.48
N VAL A 110 5.05 -25.69 -18.30
CA VAL A 110 4.67 -26.67 -17.28
C VAL A 110 5.28 -28.05 -17.58
N GLU A 111 5.33 -28.47 -18.84
CA GLU A 111 5.98 -29.72 -19.23
C GLU A 111 7.50 -29.66 -19.04
N ASP A 112 8.15 -28.54 -19.38
CA ASP A 112 9.58 -28.31 -19.09
C ASP A 112 9.87 -28.29 -17.57
N LEU A 113 8.96 -27.74 -16.76
CA LEU A 113 9.03 -27.79 -15.30
C LEU A 113 8.95 -29.23 -14.77
N LYS A 114 8.01 -30.04 -15.25
CA LYS A 114 7.87 -31.46 -14.88
C LYS A 114 9.12 -32.26 -15.25
N GLU A 115 9.66 -32.03 -16.45
CA GLU A 115 10.89 -32.66 -16.93
C GLU A 115 12.08 -32.33 -16.00
N LYS A 116 12.26 -31.06 -15.65
CA LYS A 116 13.37 -30.59 -14.78
C LYS A 116 13.26 -31.01 -13.32
N LEU A 117 12.04 -31.18 -12.82
CA LEU A 117 11.79 -31.64 -11.44
C LEU A 117 11.69 -33.18 -11.34
N GLU A 118 11.62 -33.89 -12.46
CA GLU A 118 11.39 -35.34 -12.52
C GLU A 118 10.14 -35.77 -11.71
N LYS A 119 9.08 -34.94 -11.74
CA LYS A 119 7.89 -35.12 -10.89
C LYS A 119 6.61 -34.68 -11.60
N GLU A 120 5.54 -35.45 -11.37
CA GLU A 120 4.18 -35.09 -11.76
C GLU A 120 3.57 -34.03 -10.83
N VAL A 121 2.90 -33.04 -11.42
CA VAL A 121 2.19 -31.97 -10.71
C VAL A 121 0.81 -31.78 -11.31
N GLU A 122 -0.17 -31.52 -10.44
CA GLU A 122 -1.53 -31.16 -10.83
C GLU A 122 -1.53 -29.81 -11.52
N VAL A 123 -2.14 -29.72 -12.70
CA VAL A 123 -2.19 -28.49 -13.49
C VAL A 123 -3.60 -27.93 -13.48
N GLU A 124 -3.75 -26.72 -12.95
CA GLU A 124 -4.99 -25.96 -13.02
C GLU A 124 -4.84 -24.85 -14.06
N VAL A 125 -5.70 -24.87 -15.07
CA VAL A 125 -5.71 -23.84 -16.10
C VAL A 125 -6.74 -22.79 -15.75
N VAL A 126 -6.30 -21.55 -15.60
CA VAL A 126 -7.19 -20.40 -15.45
C VAL A 126 -7.29 -19.66 -16.77
N VAL A 127 -8.52 -19.41 -17.21
CA VAL A 127 -8.77 -18.58 -18.38
C VAL A 127 -8.53 -17.13 -17.95
N PRO A 128 -7.56 -16.41 -18.55
CA PRO A 128 -7.34 -15.01 -18.20
C PRO A 128 -8.63 -14.25 -18.50
N THR A 129 -9.28 -13.74 -17.46
CA THR A 129 -10.41 -12.85 -17.63
C THR A 129 -9.84 -11.51 -18.05
N THR A 130 -9.64 -11.31 -19.34
CA THR A 130 -9.44 -9.99 -19.94
C THR A 130 -10.77 -9.23 -19.90
N ALA A 131 -11.32 -9.03 -18.69
CA ALA A 131 -12.24 -7.95 -18.49
C ALA A 131 -11.38 -6.68 -18.44
N VAL A 132 -11.16 -6.09 -19.62
CA VAL A 132 -11.21 -4.63 -19.69
C VAL A 132 -12.48 -4.25 -18.92
N PRO A 133 -12.46 -3.30 -17.97
CA PRO A 133 -13.70 -2.72 -17.47
C PRO A 133 -14.31 -1.96 -18.64
N THR A 134 -14.97 -2.68 -19.54
CA THR A 134 -15.89 -2.12 -20.52
C THR A 134 -17.13 -1.82 -19.72
N VAL A 135 -17.13 -0.65 -19.09
CA VAL A 135 -18.38 0.08 -18.89
C VAL A 135 -18.99 0.20 -20.28
N ILE A 136 -19.97 -0.64 -20.58
CA ILE A 136 -20.86 -0.47 -21.73
C ILE A 136 -21.72 0.74 -21.34
N PRO A 137 -21.58 1.92 -21.98
CA PRO A 137 -22.62 2.92 -21.90
C PRO A 137 -23.74 2.38 -22.79
N THR A 138 -24.76 1.78 -22.19
CA THR A 138 -26.01 1.54 -22.91
C THR A 138 -26.69 2.88 -23.12
N THR A 139 -26.33 3.57 -24.22
CA THR A 139 -27.25 4.34 -25.09
C THR A 139 -26.46 4.93 -26.25
N ALA A 140 -26.96 4.70 -27.47
CA ALA A 140 -26.40 5.11 -28.74
C ALA A 140 -26.15 6.62 -28.87
N PRO A 141 -25.15 7.07 -29.66
CA PRO A 141 -24.98 8.47 -29.97
C PRO A 141 -26.10 8.92 -30.91
N ALA A 142 -26.99 9.79 -30.43
CA ALA A 142 -27.84 10.57 -31.31
C ALA A 142 -26.97 11.61 -32.04
N GLN A 143 -27.10 11.62 -33.35
CA GLN A 143 -26.44 12.53 -34.30
C GLN A 143 -26.58 14.01 -33.88
N PRO A 144 -25.54 14.85 -34.05
CA PRO A 144 -25.65 16.27 -33.72
C PRO A 144 -26.69 16.92 -34.63
N THR A 145 -27.78 17.40 -34.02
CA THR A 145 -28.78 18.20 -34.72
C THR A 145 -28.40 19.66 -34.57
N THR A 146 -28.17 20.33 -35.69
CA THR A 146 -27.88 21.76 -35.78
C THR A 146 -29.05 22.56 -35.19
N ILE A 147 -28.82 23.26 -34.08
CA ILE A 147 -29.77 24.22 -33.53
C ILE A 147 -29.58 25.57 -34.20
N THR A 148 -30.58 26.00 -34.99
CA THR A 148 -30.74 27.39 -35.39
C THR A 148 -31.20 28.23 -34.19
N PRO A 149 -30.80 29.51 -34.09
CA PRO A 149 -31.17 30.35 -32.96
C PRO A 149 -32.66 30.70 -33.04
N VAL A 150 -33.42 30.36 -32.01
CA VAL A 150 -34.78 30.90 -31.80
C VAL A 150 -34.72 31.99 -30.72
N THR A 151 -35.33 33.13 -31.03
CA THR A 151 -35.45 34.31 -30.19
C THR A 151 -36.29 34.03 -28.94
N PRO A 152 -35.96 34.64 -27.79
CA PRO A 152 -36.69 34.40 -26.55
C PRO A 152 -38.08 35.07 -26.62
N THR A 153 -39.12 34.27 -26.38
CA THR A 153 -40.47 34.79 -26.14
C THR A 153 -40.71 34.85 -24.64
N THR A 154 -40.99 36.06 -24.16
CA THR A 154 -41.31 36.38 -22.77
C THR A 154 -42.62 35.70 -22.35
N VAL A 155 -42.60 34.87 -21.31
CA VAL A 155 -43.81 34.33 -20.67
C VAL A 155 -43.96 34.94 -19.27
N ALA A 156 -45.15 35.47 -19.00
CA ALA A 156 -45.54 36.14 -17.76
C ALA A 156 -45.56 35.20 -16.54
N PRO A 157 -45.44 35.72 -15.30
CA PRO A 157 -45.30 34.90 -14.11
C PRO A 157 -46.64 34.26 -13.70
N ILE A 158 -46.61 32.96 -13.44
CA ILE A 158 -47.71 32.17 -12.88
C ILE A 158 -47.56 32.10 -11.35
N GLN A 159 -48.63 32.44 -10.64
CA GLN A 159 -48.73 32.42 -9.18
C GLN A 159 -48.91 30.98 -8.66
N PRO A 160 -48.29 30.58 -7.52
CA PRO A 160 -48.37 29.20 -7.04
C PRO A 160 -49.70 28.92 -6.35
N THR A 161 -50.35 27.82 -6.74
CA THR A 161 -51.51 27.25 -6.05
C THR A 161 -51.02 26.17 -5.08
N THR A 162 -51.27 26.36 -3.80
CA THR A 162 -50.94 25.40 -2.73
C THR A 162 -51.95 24.24 -2.72
N ALA A 163 -51.49 23.00 -2.87
CA ALA A 163 -52.28 21.80 -2.60
C ALA A 163 -51.91 21.25 -1.21
N ALA A 164 -52.93 20.87 -0.42
CA ALA A 164 -52.77 20.28 0.91
C ALA A 164 -52.24 18.84 0.85
N PRO A 165 -51.51 18.36 1.88
CA PRO A 165 -50.91 17.03 1.86
C PRO A 165 -51.94 15.94 2.18
N VAL A 166 -51.92 14.86 1.39
CA VAL A 166 -52.64 13.61 1.68
C VAL A 166 -51.76 12.77 2.61
N THR A 167 -52.35 12.33 3.73
CA THR A 167 -51.72 11.44 4.70
C THR A 167 -52.09 10.00 4.35
N GLU A 168 -51.10 9.15 4.04
CA GLU A 168 -51.30 7.70 3.97
C GLU A 168 -50.77 7.04 5.26
N GLU A 169 -51.57 6.11 5.80
CA GLU A 169 -51.27 5.32 7.01
C GLU A 169 -50.27 4.19 6.70
N PRO A 170 -49.33 3.87 7.60
CA PRO A 170 -48.36 2.80 7.39
C PRO A 170 -48.95 1.42 7.71
N THR A 171 -48.97 0.53 6.73
CA THR A 171 -49.29 -0.89 6.91
C THR A 171 -48.13 -1.61 7.61
N THR A 172 -48.39 -2.15 8.81
CA THR A 172 -47.43 -2.93 9.60
C THR A 172 -47.59 -4.43 9.33
N THR A 173 -46.51 -5.11 8.93
CA THR A 173 -46.43 -6.58 8.93
C THR A 173 -45.66 -7.06 10.16
N ALA A 174 -46.20 -8.08 10.84
CA ALA A 174 -45.62 -8.65 12.06
C ALA A 174 -44.39 -9.53 11.76
N PRO A 175 -43.35 -9.53 12.60
CA PRO A 175 -42.17 -10.37 12.41
C PRO A 175 -42.43 -11.81 12.87
N THR A 176 -42.10 -12.78 12.01
CA THR A 176 -42.12 -14.22 12.35
C THR A 176 -40.84 -14.59 13.09
N THR A 177 -40.96 -15.01 14.35
CA THR A 177 -39.83 -15.48 15.18
C THR A 177 -39.59 -16.97 14.95
N VAL A 178 -38.36 -17.35 14.59
CA VAL A 178 -37.91 -18.76 14.56
C VAL A 178 -37.11 -19.04 15.83
N ALA A 179 -37.48 -20.10 16.57
CA ALA A 179 -36.84 -20.46 17.83
C ALA A 179 -35.42 -21.04 17.61
N PRO A 180 -34.43 -20.71 18.47
CA PRO A 180 -33.09 -21.25 18.36
C PRO A 180 -33.02 -22.67 18.94
N THR A 181 -32.47 -23.60 18.15
CA THR A 181 -32.12 -24.95 18.61
C THR A 181 -30.78 -24.91 19.34
N THR A 182 -30.79 -25.21 20.64
CA THR A 182 -29.60 -25.32 21.49
C THR A 182 -29.02 -26.74 21.39
N MET A 183 -27.77 -26.87 20.94
CA MET A 183 -27.00 -28.12 21.09
C MET A 183 -26.25 -28.09 22.44
N ALA A 184 -26.22 -29.23 23.13
CA ALA A 184 -25.55 -29.39 24.42
C ALA A 184 -24.02 -29.33 24.28
N PRO A 185 -23.30 -28.75 25.26
CA PRO A 185 -21.84 -28.64 25.21
C PRO A 185 -21.18 -30.00 25.56
N THR A 186 -20.26 -30.44 24.72
CA THR A 186 -19.39 -31.59 24.99
C THR A 186 -18.21 -31.14 25.87
N THR A 187 -18.15 -31.64 27.10
CA THR A 187 -17.02 -31.42 28.03
C THR A 187 -15.88 -32.39 27.73
N LEU A 188 -14.69 -31.87 27.39
CA LEU A 188 -13.43 -32.62 27.42
C LEU A 188 -12.74 -32.44 28.78
N PRO A 189 -12.03 -33.47 29.30
CA PRO A 189 -11.34 -33.39 30.58
C PRO A 189 -10.12 -32.44 30.52
N PRO A 190 -9.74 -31.79 31.64
CA PRO A 190 -8.64 -30.84 31.66
C PRO A 190 -7.28 -31.54 31.62
N THR A 191 -6.44 -31.16 30.66
CA THR A 191 -5.02 -31.53 30.62
C THR A 191 -4.23 -30.49 31.42
N THR A 192 -3.62 -30.91 32.53
CA THR A 192 -2.74 -30.06 33.34
C THR A 192 -1.38 -29.89 32.65
N ALA A 193 -1.09 -28.68 32.16
CA ALA A 193 0.25 -28.28 31.73
C ALA A 193 1.00 -27.57 32.88
N ALA A 194 2.32 -27.78 32.93
CA ALA A 194 3.25 -27.20 33.90
C ALA A 194 3.32 -25.65 33.81
N PRO A 195 3.80 -24.94 34.86
CA PRO A 195 3.69 -23.49 34.92
C PRO A 195 4.65 -22.80 33.95
N THR A 196 4.07 -22.06 33.00
CA THR A 196 4.77 -21.10 32.13
C THR A 196 5.10 -19.83 32.91
N GLU A 197 6.28 -19.26 32.66
CA GLU A 197 6.75 -17.99 33.25
C GLU A 197 5.72 -16.85 33.12
N ALA A 198 5.70 -15.97 34.11
CA ALA A 198 4.78 -14.85 34.20
C ALA A 198 4.88 -13.95 32.95
N PRO A 199 3.75 -13.61 32.30
CA PRO A 199 3.78 -12.73 31.13
C PRO A 199 4.21 -11.32 31.55
N THR A 200 5.24 -10.82 30.87
CA THR A 200 5.60 -9.40 30.90
C THR A 200 4.38 -8.59 30.46
N THR A 201 3.74 -7.90 31.39
CA THR A 201 2.61 -7.01 31.10
C THR A 201 3.08 -5.86 30.21
N ILE A 202 2.78 -5.95 28.91
CA ILE A 202 2.80 -4.79 28.01
C ILE A 202 1.63 -3.90 28.45
N PRO A 203 1.84 -2.58 28.68
CA PRO A 203 0.73 -1.69 29.04
C PRO A 203 -0.38 -1.78 27.99
N PRO A 204 -1.67 -1.82 28.41
CA PRO A 204 -2.77 -1.92 27.48
C PRO A 204 -2.73 -0.75 26.50
N THR A 205 -2.83 -1.06 25.21
CA THR A 205 -2.85 -0.07 24.15
C THR A 205 -4.07 0.84 24.34
N PRO A 206 -3.92 2.17 24.51
CA PRO A 206 -5.05 3.05 24.81
C PRO A 206 -6.00 3.08 23.61
N THR A 207 -7.11 2.37 23.66
CA THR A 207 -8.12 2.36 22.58
C THR A 207 -8.57 3.81 22.35
N PRO A 208 -8.33 4.40 21.17
CA PRO A 208 -8.82 5.75 20.91
C PRO A 208 -10.33 5.74 21.12
N GLU A 209 -10.81 6.64 21.98
CA GLU A 209 -12.24 6.80 22.19
C GLU A 209 -12.89 7.09 20.83
N PRO A 210 -13.96 6.38 20.44
CA PRO A 210 -14.56 6.46 19.10
C PRO A 210 -15.14 7.85 18.74
N TRP A 211 -15.05 8.82 19.65
CA TRP A 211 -15.49 10.21 19.47
C TRP A 211 -14.35 11.18 19.09
N PHE A 212 -13.08 10.76 19.08
CA PHE A 212 -12.00 11.73 18.88
C PHE A 212 -12.00 12.29 17.44
N PRO A 213 -12.29 13.58 17.22
CA PRO A 213 -12.68 14.11 15.91
C PRO A 213 -11.48 14.41 14.99
N ILE A 214 -10.37 13.70 15.19
CA ILE A 214 -9.14 13.92 14.44
C ILE A 214 -8.94 12.76 13.45
N TYR A 215 -8.88 13.11 12.18
CA TYR A 215 -8.67 12.17 11.10
C TYR A 215 -7.18 12.00 10.80
N ASP A 216 -6.59 10.90 11.30
CA ASP A 216 -5.25 10.44 10.94
C ASP A 216 -5.44 9.16 10.11
N PRO A 217 -5.14 9.12 8.80
CA PRO A 217 -4.11 9.85 8.04
C PRO A 217 -4.49 11.24 7.51
N TYR A 218 -3.50 12.12 7.31
CA TYR A 218 -3.66 13.46 6.71
C TYR A 218 -3.08 13.55 5.29
N ILE A 219 -3.87 14.07 4.35
CA ILE A 219 -3.47 14.28 2.95
C ILE A 219 -3.63 15.77 2.60
N LEU A 220 -2.56 16.42 2.14
CA LEU A 220 -2.61 17.84 1.81
C LEU A 220 -3.57 18.09 0.64
N GLY A 221 -4.50 19.03 0.84
CA GLY A 221 -5.51 19.38 -0.16
C GLY A 221 -6.66 18.38 -0.27
N ASP A 222 -6.68 17.31 0.53
CA ASP A 222 -7.84 16.43 0.63
C ASP A 222 -8.96 17.11 1.42
N ASN A 223 -9.99 17.49 0.69
CA ASN A 223 -11.12 18.24 1.21
C ASN A 223 -12.33 17.33 1.54
N CYS A 224 -12.22 16.02 1.39
CA CYS A 224 -13.34 15.07 1.55
C CYS A 224 -14.06 15.18 2.91
N ASN A 225 -13.36 15.63 3.96
CA ASN A 225 -13.93 15.81 5.30
C ASN A 225 -14.64 17.16 5.52
N TYR A 226 -14.55 18.10 4.57
CA TYR A 226 -15.17 19.43 4.68
C TYR A 226 -16.17 19.73 3.55
N GLU A 227 -16.09 19.01 2.43
CA GLU A 227 -17.00 19.21 1.30
C GLU A 227 -18.43 18.75 1.59
N LYS A 228 -19.38 19.52 1.07
CA LYS A 228 -20.78 19.10 0.93
C LYS A 228 -21.04 18.78 -0.53
N GLN A 229 -21.68 17.64 -0.80
CA GLN A 229 -21.95 17.16 -2.17
C GLN A 229 -22.71 18.18 -3.04
N SER A 230 -23.45 19.10 -2.42
CA SER A 230 -24.19 20.18 -3.08
C SER A 230 -23.35 21.39 -3.51
N THR A 231 -22.14 21.61 -2.96
CA THR A 231 -21.28 22.78 -3.28
C THR A 231 -19.84 22.44 -3.64
N CYS A 232 -19.53 21.13 -3.75
CA CYS A 232 -18.22 20.54 -4.04
C CYS A 232 -17.43 21.18 -5.20
N TYR A 233 -18.08 21.83 -6.18
CA TYR A 233 -17.35 22.48 -7.28
C TYR A 233 -16.89 23.91 -6.96
N TRP A 234 -17.64 24.68 -6.17
CA TRP A 234 -17.39 26.10 -5.94
C TRP A 234 -16.67 26.39 -4.61
N ASP A 235 -16.84 25.53 -3.61
CA ASP A 235 -16.35 25.73 -2.25
C ASP A 235 -15.17 24.80 -1.90
N VAL A 236 -14.33 24.45 -2.89
CA VAL A 236 -13.16 23.59 -2.65
C VAL A 236 -12.13 24.34 -1.81
N VAL A 237 -11.90 23.88 -0.59
CA VAL A 237 -10.78 24.31 0.26
C VAL A 237 -9.52 23.62 -0.26
N LYS A 238 -8.48 24.40 -0.53
CA LYS A 238 -7.27 23.90 -1.20
C LYS A 238 -6.08 23.89 -0.24
N ASP A 239 -5.22 22.90 -0.43
CA ASP A 239 -3.84 22.86 0.08
C ASP A 239 -3.72 23.31 1.56
N ASP A 240 -2.99 24.40 1.81
CA ASP A 240 -2.65 24.85 3.15
C ASP A 240 -3.86 25.32 3.97
N ASP A 241 -4.97 25.70 3.32
CA ASP A 241 -6.22 26.01 4.03
C ASP A 241 -6.85 24.74 4.62
N VAL A 242 -6.73 23.60 3.94
CA VAL A 242 -7.10 22.28 4.48
C VAL A 242 -6.21 21.96 5.68
N THR A 243 -4.90 22.24 5.60
CA THR A 243 -3.98 22.11 6.74
C THR A 243 -4.43 22.93 7.94
N ARG A 244 -4.80 24.20 7.74
CA ARG A 244 -5.26 25.08 8.81
C ARG A 244 -6.53 24.55 9.47
N LEU A 245 -7.50 24.09 8.69
CA LEU A 245 -8.75 23.52 9.24
C LEU A 245 -8.47 22.25 10.04
N TYR A 246 -7.65 21.34 9.50
CA TYR A 246 -7.27 20.10 10.17
C TYR A 246 -6.53 20.38 11.49
N LEU A 247 -5.54 21.26 11.47
CA LEU A 247 -4.76 21.59 12.66
C LEU A 247 -5.57 22.39 13.68
N ALA A 248 -6.53 23.22 13.26
CA ALA A 248 -7.44 23.91 14.18
C ALA A 248 -8.25 22.93 15.02
N VAL A 249 -8.67 21.79 14.44
CA VAL A 249 -9.32 20.72 15.20
C VAL A 249 -8.34 20.09 16.19
N ARG A 250 -7.10 19.80 15.79
CA ARG A 250 -6.08 19.26 16.73
C ARG A 250 -5.78 20.24 17.87
N ASP A 251 -5.64 21.51 17.55
CA ASP A 251 -5.29 22.58 18.48
C ASP A 251 -6.42 22.89 19.48
N ALA A 252 -7.67 22.52 19.17
CA ALA A 252 -8.78 22.56 20.13
C ALA A 252 -8.63 21.50 21.25
N TYR A 253 -7.78 20.49 21.06
CA TYR A 253 -7.56 19.39 22.00
C TYR A 253 -6.07 19.20 22.36
N PRO A 254 -5.37 20.23 22.88
CA PRO A 254 -3.92 20.21 23.01
C PRO A 254 -3.40 19.12 23.97
N THR A 255 -4.19 18.72 24.96
CA THR A 255 -3.80 17.65 25.90
C THR A 255 -4.19 16.24 25.44
N LYS A 256 -4.94 16.11 24.34
CA LYS A 256 -5.47 14.82 23.88
C LYS A 256 -5.00 14.45 22.46
N ALA A 257 -4.87 15.42 21.57
CA ALA A 257 -4.62 15.19 20.14
C ALA A 257 -3.40 14.32 19.89
N LEU A 258 -2.21 14.85 20.13
CA LEU A 258 -0.99 14.07 19.96
C LEU A 258 -0.89 12.92 20.98
N ALA A 259 -1.35 13.12 22.22
CA ALA A 259 -1.30 12.12 23.30
C ALA A 259 -2.02 10.81 22.97
N HIS A 260 -3.04 10.85 22.11
CA HIS A 260 -3.80 9.67 21.67
C HIS A 260 -3.59 9.30 20.20
N THR A 261 -2.77 10.05 19.44
CA THR A 261 -2.37 9.66 18.09
C THR A 261 -1.47 8.43 18.15
N ARG A 262 -1.80 7.38 17.41
CA ARG A 262 -0.98 6.16 17.28
C ARG A 262 -0.18 6.10 15.97
N VAL A 263 -0.76 6.67 14.91
CA VAL A 263 -0.16 6.72 13.57
C VAL A 263 -0.26 8.15 13.07
N LEU A 264 0.84 8.71 12.58
CA LEU A 264 0.86 9.98 11.89
C LEU A 264 1.32 9.75 10.45
N ALA A 265 0.39 9.87 9.51
CA ALA A 265 0.66 9.71 8.09
C ALA A 265 0.41 11.03 7.38
N LEU A 266 1.43 11.58 6.73
CA LEU A 266 1.38 12.88 6.05
C LEU A 266 1.71 12.71 4.56
N SER A 267 0.86 13.27 3.69
CA SER A 267 1.07 13.24 2.24
C SER A 267 1.15 14.63 1.62
N GLY A 268 2.10 14.81 0.71
CA GLY A 268 2.15 15.99 -0.17
C GLY A 268 2.61 17.28 0.50
N MET A 269 3.29 17.21 1.65
CA MET A 269 3.64 18.36 2.47
C MET A 269 4.40 19.48 1.70
N THR A 270 3.94 20.71 1.84
CA THR A 270 4.64 21.97 1.47
C THR A 270 5.46 22.50 2.64
N SER A 271 6.37 23.46 2.39
CA SER A 271 7.10 24.13 3.48
C SER A 271 6.15 24.79 4.49
N LEU A 272 5.10 25.45 4.00
CA LEU A 272 4.11 26.12 4.86
C LEU A 272 3.32 25.10 5.69
N SER A 273 2.81 24.03 5.08
CA SER A 273 2.12 22.98 5.83
C SER A 273 3.01 22.35 6.92
N LEU A 274 4.31 22.14 6.65
CA LEU A 274 5.24 21.63 7.67
C LEU A 274 5.42 22.61 8.82
N GLU A 275 5.56 23.91 8.54
CA GLU A 275 5.63 24.93 9.58
C GLU A 275 4.39 24.94 10.47
N LEU A 276 3.20 24.86 9.86
CA LEU A 276 1.94 24.78 10.60
C LEU A 276 1.88 23.52 11.49
N PHE A 277 2.30 22.36 10.97
CA PHE A 277 2.37 21.13 11.76
C PHE A 277 3.34 21.25 12.93
N HIS A 278 4.53 21.84 12.72
CA HIS A 278 5.48 22.09 13.79
C HIS A 278 4.90 22.98 14.88
N GLU A 279 4.25 24.08 14.48
CA GLU A 279 3.60 24.98 15.41
C GLU A 279 2.51 24.27 16.23
N SER A 280 1.62 23.54 15.56
CA SER A 280 0.51 22.81 16.19
C SER A 280 1.01 21.71 17.14
N LEU A 281 1.90 20.83 16.67
CA LEU A 281 2.41 19.70 17.46
C LEU A 281 3.27 20.16 18.65
N SER A 282 3.94 21.31 18.55
CA SER A 282 4.72 21.87 19.67
C SER A 282 3.89 22.28 20.89
N LYS A 283 2.59 22.54 20.69
CA LYS A 283 1.65 22.94 21.74
C LYS A 283 0.93 21.75 22.37
N GLN A 284 1.11 20.54 21.81
CA GLN A 284 0.37 19.35 22.21
C GLN A 284 1.15 18.49 23.20
N VAL A 285 0.43 17.86 24.13
CA VAL A 285 1.00 16.84 25.02
C VAL A 285 1.41 15.64 24.17
N LYS A 286 2.69 15.26 24.24
CA LYS A 286 3.23 14.09 23.52
C LYS A 286 2.60 12.81 24.05
N ASN A 287 2.47 11.82 23.18
CA ASN A 287 2.07 10.48 23.61
C ASN A 287 3.19 9.88 24.52
N GLU A 288 2.85 8.90 25.33
CA GLU A 288 3.85 8.11 26.05
C GLU A 288 4.42 7.00 25.15
N ALA A 289 3.56 6.44 24.29
CA ALA A 289 3.92 5.42 23.32
C ALA A 289 4.46 6.04 22.02
N PRO A 290 5.40 5.37 21.33
CA PRO A 290 5.86 5.77 20.00
C PRO A 290 4.71 5.88 19.01
N ILE A 291 4.77 6.89 18.13
CA ILE A 291 3.79 7.12 17.08
C ILE A 291 4.40 6.67 15.76
N ASP A 292 3.78 5.67 15.12
CA ASP A 292 4.28 5.20 13.82
C ASP A 292 4.08 6.28 12.77
N THR A 293 5.15 6.63 12.07
CA THR A 293 5.19 7.81 11.20
C THR A 293 5.38 7.41 9.74
N TYR A 294 4.50 7.92 8.88
CA TYR A 294 4.50 7.65 7.44
C TYR A 294 4.56 8.96 6.66
N PHE A 295 5.46 9.02 5.69
CA PHE A 295 5.59 10.17 4.79
C PHE A 295 5.38 9.74 3.34
N TYR A 296 4.43 10.39 2.68
CA TYR A 296 4.08 10.17 1.29
C TYR A 296 4.43 11.41 0.46
N SER A 297 4.81 11.22 -0.80
CA SER A 297 4.79 12.33 -1.77
C SER A 297 3.43 12.42 -2.42
N ASP A 298 3.09 13.60 -2.93
CA ASP A 298 1.95 13.74 -3.83
C ASP A 298 2.46 13.76 -5.27
N VAL A 299 2.24 12.66 -5.99
CA VAL A 299 2.65 12.53 -7.40
C VAL A 299 1.73 13.35 -8.32
N LEU A 300 0.44 13.47 -8.00
CA LEU A 300 -0.53 14.18 -8.81
C LEU A 300 -0.23 15.68 -8.84
N LEU A 301 0.11 16.23 -7.67
CA LEU A 301 0.47 17.64 -7.52
C LEU A 301 1.98 17.89 -7.65
N SER A 302 2.77 16.88 -8.07
CA SER A 302 4.22 16.97 -8.25
C SER A 302 4.99 17.42 -6.99
N ARG A 303 4.47 17.11 -5.79
CA ARG A 303 5.08 17.44 -4.50
C ARG A 303 5.98 16.28 -4.04
N SER A 304 7.16 16.25 -4.64
CA SER A 304 8.24 15.31 -4.30
C SER A 304 8.93 15.62 -2.97
N LEU A 305 9.44 14.60 -2.30
CA LEU A 305 10.41 14.77 -1.21
C LEU A 305 11.74 15.26 -1.77
N ASN A 306 12.04 16.53 -1.51
CA ASN A 306 13.22 17.22 -2.01
C ASN A 306 14.16 17.62 -0.87
N ARG A 307 15.33 18.12 -1.22
CA ARG A 307 16.38 18.49 -0.24
C ARG A 307 15.90 19.55 0.76
N GLU A 308 15.05 20.46 0.32
CA GLU A 308 14.60 21.60 1.10
C GLU A 308 13.59 21.20 2.19
N LEU A 309 12.73 20.22 1.92
CA LEU A 309 11.68 19.78 2.84
C LEU A 309 12.18 18.78 3.88
N ILE A 310 13.20 17.98 3.56
CA ILE A 310 13.64 16.85 4.37
C ILE A 310 14.03 17.22 5.79
N PRO A 311 14.87 18.24 6.05
CA PRO A 311 15.23 18.59 7.43
C PRO A 311 14.01 18.88 8.30
N ARG A 312 13.08 19.71 7.80
CA ARG A 312 11.86 20.05 8.53
C ARG A 312 10.92 18.87 8.69
N LEU A 313 10.85 17.97 7.71
CA LEU A 313 10.09 16.74 7.81
C LEU A 313 10.65 15.81 8.90
N MET A 314 11.98 15.64 8.94
CA MET A 314 12.66 14.80 9.92
C MET A 314 12.57 15.37 11.35
N GLU A 315 12.54 16.70 11.49
CA GLU A 315 12.32 17.33 12.80
C GLU A 315 10.95 17.02 13.39
N LEU A 316 9.93 16.64 12.60
CA LEU A 316 8.63 16.21 13.14
C LEU A 316 8.77 14.98 14.06
N LEU A 317 9.84 14.21 13.89
CA LEU A 317 10.09 13.02 14.69
C LEU A 317 10.32 13.34 16.18
N GLN A 318 10.56 14.61 16.57
CA GLN A 318 10.64 14.98 18.00
C GLN A 318 9.31 14.83 18.70
N TYR A 319 8.21 14.87 17.95
CA TYR A 319 6.86 14.74 18.46
C TYR A 319 6.38 13.29 18.45
N THR A 320 6.91 12.46 17.55
CA THR A 320 6.43 11.07 17.34
C THR A 320 7.35 9.98 17.89
N TYR A 321 8.67 10.24 17.97
CA TYR A 321 9.71 9.30 18.44
C TYR A 321 9.43 7.86 17.99
N PRO A 322 9.30 7.65 16.66
CA PRO A 322 8.59 6.52 16.08
C PRO A 322 9.26 5.18 16.35
N SER A 323 8.45 4.13 16.44
CA SER A 323 8.96 2.75 16.38
C SER A 323 9.13 2.26 14.94
N ARG A 324 8.30 2.81 14.05
CA ARG A 324 8.28 2.56 12.61
C ARG A 324 8.27 3.89 11.87
N LEU A 325 9.25 4.06 10.98
CA LEU A 325 9.36 5.21 10.08
C LEU A 325 9.34 4.72 8.64
N VAL A 326 8.35 5.16 7.86
CA VAL A 326 8.15 4.71 6.49
C VAL A 326 8.03 5.90 5.55
N PHE A 327 8.84 5.91 4.50
CA PHE A 327 8.69 6.76 3.33
C PHE A 327 8.13 5.90 2.20
N ILE A 328 6.93 6.20 1.73
CA ILE A 328 6.23 5.34 0.78
C ILE A 328 5.48 6.13 -0.30
N GLN A 329 5.46 5.57 -1.50
CA GLN A 329 4.65 6.01 -2.64
C GLN A 329 4.87 7.48 -3.00
N GLY A 330 5.86 7.73 -3.87
CA GLY A 330 6.19 9.10 -4.20
C GLY A 330 7.38 9.33 -5.13
N THR A 331 7.90 10.55 -5.11
CA THR A 331 9.16 10.89 -5.79
C THR A 331 10.13 11.39 -4.74
N PHE A 332 11.28 10.72 -4.61
CA PHE A 332 12.36 11.18 -3.74
C PHE A 332 13.44 11.74 -4.65
N LYS A 333 13.73 13.04 -4.58
CA LYS A 333 14.91 13.55 -5.30
C LYS A 333 16.15 12.93 -4.66
N ARG A 334 17.10 12.51 -5.48
CA ARG A 334 18.37 11.91 -5.02
C ARG A 334 19.05 12.70 -3.91
N GLU A 335 19.13 14.03 -4.07
CA GLU A 335 19.70 14.93 -3.06
C GLU A 335 18.88 14.97 -1.78
N GLY A 336 17.55 14.85 -1.89
CA GLY A 336 16.66 14.72 -0.73
C GLY A 336 16.95 13.44 0.03
N PHE A 337 17.10 12.30 -0.66
CA PHE A 337 17.37 11.02 0.00
C PHE A 337 18.72 11.00 0.71
N LYS A 338 19.77 11.52 0.05
CA LYS A 338 21.08 11.71 0.71
C LYS A 338 20.97 12.62 1.93
N THR A 339 20.31 13.77 1.79
CA THR A 339 20.11 14.73 2.89
C THR A 339 19.37 14.10 4.07
N MET A 340 18.42 13.21 3.81
CA MET A 340 17.70 12.48 4.86
C MET A 340 18.64 11.55 5.62
N LEU A 341 19.44 10.74 4.92
CA LEU A 341 20.42 9.84 5.55
C LEU A 341 21.46 10.63 6.35
N ASP A 342 22.03 11.69 5.77
CA ASP A 342 22.97 12.58 6.45
C ASP A 342 22.36 13.15 7.74
N TRP A 343 21.09 13.59 7.68
CA TRP A 343 20.37 14.12 8.83
C TRP A 343 20.15 13.06 9.91
N MET A 344 19.78 11.84 9.51
CA MET A 344 19.60 10.71 10.44
C MET A 344 20.91 10.37 11.17
N ILE A 345 22.04 10.33 10.44
CA ILE A 345 23.37 10.07 11.00
C ILE A 345 23.77 11.19 11.97
N ALA A 346 23.65 12.45 11.55
CA ALA A 346 23.96 13.61 12.39
C ALA A 346 23.14 13.66 13.68
N ASN A 347 21.92 13.10 13.66
CA ASN A 347 21.00 13.05 14.79
C ASN A 347 20.88 11.66 15.41
N ALA A 348 21.79 10.72 15.13
CA ALA A 348 21.67 9.32 15.60
C ALA A 348 21.60 9.21 17.14
N ASN A 349 22.31 10.08 17.86
CA ASN A 349 22.34 10.11 19.33
C ASN A 349 21.20 10.94 19.96
N SER A 350 20.32 11.53 19.16
CA SER A 350 19.17 12.29 19.63
C SER A 350 18.07 11.38 20.19
N THR A 351 16.99 11.97 20.68
CA THR A 351 15.78 11.22 21.05
C THR A 351 14.94 10.80 19.84
N TYR A 352 15.20 11.32 18.63
CA TYR A 352 14.38 11.10 17.44
C TYR A 352 14.21 9.62 17.08
N PHE A 353 15.28 8.83 17.24
CA PHE A 353 15.32 7.44 16.77
C PHE A 353 15.49 6.41 17.88
N LYS A 354 15.35 6.80 19.16
CA LYS A 354 15.58 5.89 20.30
C LYS A 354 14.71 4.63 20.28
N ASN A 355 13.51 4.73 19.72
CA ASN A 355 12.55 3.62 19.65
C ASN A 355 12.49 2.96 18.26
N LEU A 356 13.28 3.43 17.29
CA LEU A 356 13.15 3.03 15.89
C LEU A 356 13.60 1.58 15.71
N LYS A 357 12.65 0.72 15.34
CA LYS A 357 12.85 -0.72 15.09
C LYS A 357 12.69 -1.07 13.61
N TYR A 358 11.98 -0.21 12.87
CA TYR A 358 11.69 -0.44 11.46
C TYR A 358 11.83 0.86 10.68
N PHE A 359 12.69 0.82 9.66
CA PHE A 359 12.87 1.92 8.72
C PHE A 359 12.71 1.40 7.30
N GLN A 360 11.84 2.05 6.52
CA GLN A 360 11.56 1.66 5.14
C GLN A 360 11.49 2.89 4.26
N VAL A 361 12.12 2.80 3.09
CA VAL A 361 11.88 3.70 1.97
C VAL A 361 11.53 2.84 0.77
N SER A 362 10.29 2.92 0.31
CA SER A 362 9.75 2.05 -0.74
C SER A 362 8.86 2.81 -1.71
N GLU A 363 8.73 2.34 -2.94
CA GLU A 363 7.84 2.93 -3.95
C GLU A 363 8.07 4.42 -4.23
N HIS A 364 9.25 4.92 -3.86
CA HIS A 364 9.72 6.23 -4.29
C HIS A 364 10.48 6.09 -5.59
N ASN A 365 10.08 6.85 -6.60
CA ASN A 365 10.95 7.09 -7.75
C ASN A 365 12.13 7.93 -7.28
N ILE A 366 13.29 7.31 -7.10
CA ILE A 366 14.52 8.02 -6.83
C ILE A 366 14.96 8.63 -8.17
N GLN A 367 14.76 9.94 -8.31
CA GLN A 367 15.08 10.61 -9.57
C GLN A 367 16.54 10.34 -9.95
N SER A 368 16.77 9.88 -11.19
CA SER A 368 18.09 9.55 -11.70
C SER A 368 19.02 10.75 -11.65
N CYS A 369 20.31 10.49 -11.52
CA CYS A 369 21.29 11.57 -11.57
C CYS A 369 21.20 12.25 -12.94
N VAL A 370 21.03 13.57 -12.95
CA VAL A 370 21.07 14.37 -14.19
C VAL A 370 22.44 14.23 -14.87
N ASN A 371 23.49 13.87 -14.11
CA ASN A 371 24.83 13.60 -14.60
C ASN A 371 25.37 12.24 -14.12
N ALA A 372 25.53 11.28 -15.03
CA ALA A 372 25.93 9.90 -14.72
C ALA A 372 27.29 9.77 -13.99
N SER A 373 28.18 10.76 -14.09
CA SER A 373 29.46 10.77 -13.36
C SER A 373 29.29 10.87 -11.83
N ASN A 374 28.21 11.50 -11.36
CA ASN A 374 27.94 11.68 -9.93
C ASN A 374 27.30 10.47 -9.24
N THR A 375 26.97 9.42 -10.01
CA THR A 375 26.32 8.20 -9.48
C THR A 375 27.32 7.35 -8.70
N GLN A 376 28.54 7.19 -9.22
CA GLN A 376 29.65 6.47 -8.56
C GLN A 376 30.05 7.16 -7.26
N ALA A 377 30.19 8.49 -7.28
CA ALA A 377 30.56 9.28 -6.10
C ALA A 377 29.53 9.15 -4.97
N LEU A 378 28.24 9.10 -5.31
CA LEU A 378 27.18 8.91 -4.32
C LEU A 378 27.15 7.49 -3.75
N MET A 379 27.30 6.47 -4.60
CA MET A 379 27.39 5.08 -4.13
C MET A 379 28.56 4.92 -3.14
N THR A 380 29.71 5.49 -3.47
CA THR A 380 30.88 5.50 -2.59
C THR A 380 30.62 6.27 -1.29
N ALA A 381 29.94 7.42 -1.34
CA ALA A 381 29.60 8.19 -0.13
C ALA A 381 28.64 7.40 0.79
N ILE A 382 27.56 6.84 0.23
CA ILE A 382 26.60 6.01 1.00
C ILE A 382 27.32 4.80 1.63
N LEU A 383 28.15 4.10 0.86
CA LEU A 383 28.93 2.96 1.38
C LEU A 383 29.97 3.36 2.43
N SER A 384 30.48 4.59 2.37
CA SER A 384 31.41 5.13 3.36
C SER A 384 30.70 5.50 4.65
N ASP A 385 29.51 6.10 4.55
CA ASP A 385 28.71 6.53 5.71
C ASP A 385 28.04 5.35 6.44
N LEU A 386 27.96 4.18 5.79
CA LEU A 386 27.47 2.92 6.35
C LEU A 386 28.55 2.08 7.07
N LYS A 387 29.82 2.49 7.02
CA LYS A 387 30.93 1.87 7.78
C LYS A 387 31.13 2.58 9.11
#